data_AF-A0AB36RB52-F1
#
_entry.id   AF-A0AB36RB52-F1
#
_cell.length_a   1.000
_cell.length_b   1.000
_cell.length_c   1.000
_cell.angle_alpha   90.00
_cell.angle_beta   90.00
_cell.angle_gamma   90.00
#
_symmetry.space_group_name_H-M   'P 1'
#
loop_
_entity.id
_entity.type
_entity.pdbx_description
1 polymer ?
#
loop_
_entity_poly.entity_id
_entity_poly.type
_entity_poly.pdbx_seq_one_letter_code
_entity_poly.pdbx_strand_id
1 'polypeptide(L)'
;MPVKRRVAKRRQDSTAELDAWSETFTSGFDFFGDLAPFGLVDDRNIQAAAKEAWTRLGVAFLGDWRPTDVRETPWALQEFGEP
;
A
#
# COMPACT_ATOMS: atom_id res chain seq x y z
N MET A 1 -8.44 -0.99 -18.50
CA MET A 1 -9.00 0.32 -18.10
C MET A 1 -8.74 0.50 -16.61
N PRO A 2 -8.11 1.60 -16.16
CA PRO A 2 -7.91 1.82 -14.72
C PRO A 2 -9.23 2.29 -14.11
N VAL A 3 -9.80 1.47 -13.24
CA VAL A 3 -11.03 1.80 -12.50
C VAL A 3 -10.63 2.75 -11.38
N LYS A 4 -10.81 4.06 -11.58
CA LYS A 4 -10.57 5.06 -10.52
C LYS A 4 -11.48 4.74 -9.33
N ARG A 5 -10.92 4.17 -8.26
CA ARG A 5 -11.62 4.03 -6.99
C ARG A 5 -11.96 5.43 -6.49
N ARG A 6 -13.25 5.64 -6.22
CA ARG A 6 -13.76 6.95 -5.78
C ARG A 6 -13.33 7.11 -4.32
N VAL A 7 -12.23 7.83 -4.10
CA VAL A 7 -11.75 8.20 -2.75
C VAL A 7 -12.84 9.04 -2.09
N ALA A 8 -13.68 8.38 -1.29
CA ALA A 8 -14.59 9.06 -0.39
C ALA A 8 -13.72 9.83 0.60
N LYS A 9 -13.98 11.13 0.74
CA LYS A 9 -13.34 12.08 1.66
C LYS A 9 -13.49 11.58 3.11
N ARG A 10 -12.75 10.54 3.48
CA ARG A 10 -12.69 9.95 4.81
C ARG A 10 -11.51 10.57 5.53
N ARG A 11 -11.73 10.84 6.81
CA ARG A 11 -10.76 11.44 7.74
C ARG A 11 -9.45 10.63 7.67
N GLN A 12 -8.34 11.27 8.04
CA GLN A 12 -7.03 10.64 8.27
C GLN A 12 -7.14 9.57 9.37
N ASP A 13 -7.86 8.50 9.08
CA ASP A 13 -8.00 7.31 9.90
C ASP A 13 -6.96 6.32 9.37
N SER A 14 -6.15 5.73 10.25
CA SER A 14 -5.06 4.81 9.88
C SER A 14 -5.50 3.66 8.96
N THR A 15 -6.79 3.34 8.93
CA THR A 15 -7.39 2.38 7.99
C THR A 15 -7.40 2.86 6.54
N ALA A 16 -7.60 4.16 6.30
CA ALA A 16 -7.58 4.73 4.95
C ALA A 16 -6.16 4.81 4.39
N GLU A 17 -5.18 5.06 5.25
CA GLU A 17 -3.76 4.99 4.91
C GLU A 17 -3.35 3.55 4.57
N LEU A 18 -3.77 2.57 5.37
CA LEU A 18 -3.52 1.15 5.08
C LEU A 18 -4.14 0.72 3.75
N ASP A 19 -5.37 1.12 3.45
CA ASP A 19 -6.03 0.79 2.18
C ASP A 19 -5.27 1.41 0.99
N ALA A 20 -4.80 2.65 1.12
CA ALA A 20 -3.99 3.30 0.08
C ALA A 20 -2.63 2.62 -0.13
N TRP A 21 -1.97 2.16 0.94
CA TRP A 21 -0.70 1.42 0.84
C TRP A 21 -0.86 -0.05 0.42
N SER A 22 -2.06 -0.62 0.54
CA SER A 22 -2.30 -2.05 0.32
C SER A 22 -1.86 -2.51 -1.08
N GLU A 23 -2.09 -1.69 -2.09
CA GLU A 23 -1.71 -1.97 -3.46
C GLU A 23 -0.20 -1.91 -3.68
N THR A 24 0.44 -0.89 -3.12
CA THR A 24 1.89 -0.72 -3.17
C THR A 24 2.59 -1.84 -2.40
N PHE A 25 2.08 -2.26 -1.25
CA PHE A 25 2.65 -3.41 -0.54
C PHE A 25 2.46 -4.73 -1.30
N THR A 26 1.36 -4.86 -2.03
CA THR A 26 1.10 -6.05 -2.84
C THR A 26 1.97 -6.09 -4.09
N SER A 27 2.17 -4.96 -4.77
CA SER A 27 2.69 -4.91 -6.14
C SER A 27 3.98 -4.12 -6.35
N GLY A 28 4.37 -3.29 -5.39
CA GLY A 28 5.49 -2.35 -5.49
C GLY A 28 5.16 -1.01 -6.15
N PHE A 29 3.95 -0.84 -6.68
CA PHE A 29 3.52 0.36 -7.39
C PHE A 29 2.14 0.83 -6.91
N ASP A 30 1.87 2.13 -7.01
CA ASP A 30 0.55 2.71 -6.81
C ASP A 30 -0.13 2.95 -8.17
N PHE A 31 -0.84 1.94 -8.67
CA PHE A 31 -1.49 2.04 -9.99
C PHE A 31 -2.71 2.96 -9.99
N PHE A 32 -3.32 3.22 -8.83
CA PHE A 32 -4.55 4.01 -8.73
C PHE A 32 -4.32 5.46 -8.25
N GLY A 33 -3.11 5.77 -7.78
CA GLY A 33 -2.80 7.09 -7.24
C GLY A 33 -3.45 7.32 -5.87
N ASP A 34 -3.72 6.24 -5.13
CA ASP A 34 -4.37 6.31 -3.82
C ASP A 34 -3.45 6.93 -2.75
N LEU A 35 -2.14 6.97 -3.00
CA LEU A 35 -1.14 7.62 -2.14
C LEU A 35 -1.00 9.14 -2.39
N ALA A 36 -1.58 9.68 -3.47
CA ALA A 36 -1.52 11.10 -3.78
C ALA A 36 -2.07 12.03 -2.68
N PRO A 37 -3.18 11.71 -1.97
CA PRO A 37 -3.65 12.48 -0.82
C PRO A 37 -2.68 12.53 0.36
N PHE A 38 -1.74 11.59 0.44
CA PHE A 38 -0.68 11.53 1.45
C PHE A 38 0.61 12.25 1.00
N GLY A 39 0.57 12.95 -0.14
CA GLY A 39 1.71 13.69 -0.68
C GLY A 39 2.68 12.82 -1.50
N LEU A 40 2.33 11.57 -1.77
CA LEU A 40 3.14 10.62 -2.51
C LEU A 40 2.59 10.48 -3.93
N VAL A 41 3.09 11.33 -4.83
CA VAL A 41 2.60 11.45 -6.22
C VAL A 41 3.54 10.77 -7.22
N ASP A 42 4.81 10.56 -6.83
CA ASP A 42 5.85 9.99 -7.69
C ASP A 42 6.37 8.67 -7.11
N ASP A 43 6.64 7.69 -7.99
CA ASP A 43 7.14 6.36 -7.63
C ASP A 43 8.40 6.41 -6.75
N ARG A 44 9.29 7.36 -7.02
CA ARG A 44 10.53 7.53 -6.23
C ARG A 44 10.24 7.88 -4.77
N ASN A 45 9.26 8.74 -4.52
CA ASN A 45 8.87 9.14 -3.18
C ASN A 45 8.11 8.01 -2.50
N ILE A 46 7.26 7.30 -3.24
CA ILE A 46 6.54 6.11 -2.76
C ILE A 46 7.54 5.05 -2.31
N GLN A 47 8.53 4.69 -3.14
CA GLN A 47 9.55 3.69 -2.76
C GLN A 47 10.38 4.14 -1.56
N ALA A 48 10.76 5.42 -1.48
CA ALA A 48 11.50 5.94 -0.34
C ALA A 48 10.68 5.86 0.96
N ALA A 49 9.38 6.11 0.91
CA ALA A 49 8.47 6.03 2.05
C ALA A 49 7.97 4.60 2.33
N ALA A 50 8.05 3.68 1.36
CA ALA A 50 7.47 2.34 1.44
C ALA A 50 8.03 1.53 2.61
N LYS A 51 9.34 1.64 2.88
CA LYS A 51 9.96 0.95 4.02
C LYS A 51 9.43 1.45 5.37
N GLU A 52 9.28 2.77 5.52
CA GLU A 52 8.76 3.38 6.74
C GLU A 52 7.26 3.13 6.93
N ALA A 53 6.50 3.10 5.83
CA ALA A 53 5.11 2.70 5.86
C ALA A 53 4.96 1.22 6.21
N TRP A 54 5.84 0.35 5.69
CA TRP A 54 5.83 -1.09 5.95
C TRP A 54 6.07 -1.40 7.42
N THR A 55 7.01 -0.74 8.09
CA THR A 55 7.24 -0.97 9.54
C THR A 55 6.06 -0.52 10.41
N ARG A 56 5.25 0.44 9.94
CA ARG A 56 4.08 0.95 10.68
C ARG A 56 2.80 0.16 10.42
N LEU A 57 2.57 -0.17 9.16
CA LEU A 57 1.30 -0.71 8.66
C LEU A 57 1.39 -2.16 8.22
N GLY A 58 2.61 -2.69 8.02
CA GLY A 58 2.84 -4.03 7.49
C GLY A 58 2.26 -5.13 8.36
N VAL A 59 2.33 -5.00 9.69
CA VAL A 59 1.69 -5.96 10.62
C VAL A 59 0.18 -5.99 10.44
N ALA A 60 -0.46 -4.83 10.36
CA ALA A 60 -1.91 -4.73 10.14
C ALA A 60 -2.30 -5.23 8.74
N PHE A 61 -1.50 -4.89 7.73
CA PHE A 61 -1.69 -5.39 6.37
C PHE A 61 -1.60 -6.91 6.32
N LEU A 62 -0.57 -7.54 6.90
CA LEU A 62 -0.42 -9.00 6.93
C LEU A 62 -1.53 -9.69 7.73
N GLY A 63 -2.10 -9.04 8.74
CA GLY A 63 -3.25 -9.55 9.49
C GLY A 63 -4.52 -9.69 8.64
N ASP A 64 -4.75 -8.75 7.72
CA ASP A 64 -5.92 -8.74 6.82
C ASP A 64 -5.62 -9.34 5.43
N TRP A 65 -4.34 -9.42 5.06
CA TRP A 65 -3.91 -9.88 3.74
C TRP A 65 -4.18 -11.38 3.57
N ARG A 66 -4.76 -11.73 2.43
CA ARG A 66 -4.99 -13.12 2.05
C ARG A 66 -4.19 -13.46 0.80
N PRO A 67 -3.40 -14.53 0.81
CA PRO A 67 -2.77 -15.05 -0.40
C PRO A 67 -3.84 -15.30 -1.46
N THR A 68 -3.50 -14.98 -2.71
CA THR A 68 -4.33 -15.30 -3.88
C THR A 68 -3.54 -16.20 -4.80
N ASP A 69 -4.21 -16.92 -5.70
CA ASP A 69 -3.56 -17.85 -6.65
C ASP A 69 -2.49 -17.18 -7.54
N VAL A 70 -2.49 -15.85 -7.64
CA VAL A 70 -1.54 -15.05 -8.43
C VAL A 70 -0.33 -14.60 -7.60
N ARG A 71 -0.47 -14.43 -6.28
CA ARG A 71 0.62 -14.01 -5.38
C ARG A 71 0.47 -14.67 -4.00
N GLU A 72 1.41 -15.56 -3.71
CA GLU A 72 1.57 -16.21 -2.40
C GLU A 72 2.30 -15.34 -1.37
N THR A 73 2.97 -14.27 -1.81
CA THR A 73 3.69 -13.35 -0.92
C THR A 73 3.59 -11.93 -1.46
N PRO A 74 3.28 -10.93 -0.62
CA PRO A 74 3.24 -9.54 -1.05
C PRO A 74 4.66 -9.02 -1.35
N TRP A 75 4.77 -8.10 -2.32
CA TRP A 75 6.07 -7.53 -2.72
C TRP A 75 6.82 -6.91 -1.54
N ALA A 76 6.15 -6.18 -0.66
CA ALA A 76 6.80 -5.54 0.48
C ALA A 76 7.43 -6.54 1.45
N LEU A 77 6.83 -7.73 1.63
CA LEU A 77 7.41 -8.81 2.44
C LEU A 77 8.63 -9.44 1.75
N GLN A 78 8.63 -9.54 0.42
CA GLN A 78 9.79 -10.03 -0.35
C GLN A 78 10.94 -9.03 -0.37
N GLU A 79 10.65 -7.74 -0.52
CA GLU A 79 11.64 -6.66 -0.66
C GLU A 79 12.22 -6.24 0.70
N PHE A 80 11.37 -6.07 1.71
CA PHE A 80 11.77 -5.53 3.02
C PHE A 80 11.85 -6.58 4.13
N GLY A 81 11.24 -7.75 3.95
CA GLY A 81 11.14 -8.78 4.99
C GLY A 81 10.00 -8.53 5.97
N GLU A 82 10.06 -9.18 7.13
CA GLU A 82 9.06 -9.00 8.19
C GLU A 82 9.04 -7.52 8.66
N PRO A 83 7.85 -6.90 8.77
CA PRO A 83 7.69 -5.50 9.16
C PRO A 83 8.08 -5.20 10.62
#